data_AF-A0A7Y8IAW9-F1
#
_entry.id   AF-A0A7Y8IAW9-F1
#
_cell.length_a   1.000
_cell.length_b   1.000
_cell.length_c   1.000
_cell.angle_alpha   90.00
_cell.angle_beta   90.00
_cell.angle_gamma   90.00
#
_symmetry.space_group_name_H-M   'P 1'
#
loop_
_entity.id
_entity.type
_entity.pdbx_description
1 polymer ?
#
loop_
_entity_poly.entity_id
_entity_poly.type
_entity_poly.pdbx_seq_one_letter_code
_entity_poly.pdbx_strand_id
1 'polypeptide(L)'
;MHAQRRIGRLLSLALIVGSWIGFAQATAQTFRPGDGVFVASGGASSTGQAEVISSIGQILSGVGTSEPWSLWTGILVPYSLSLELQITPNAPPFSTAGQPITIEALVASEGPVQSASLHYRMGGQRGYASLPMVAGQLDGWTATIPAGAVTLRGVEYYIEVRAAGREAHSPPASYEDRPWTIPVHVSDSNGDGALATMARVYRMVSIPALMPEGTTAAITDDLGPPDPAVWRCGAWNPTTETYLEVGSDAVEPFTPGRAVWLITRDASMIDFVGSTVFPVSENGWPIPLLPGWNQIGCPYAYSVALQDLLIQDGAQTLTLGQAVAAGLVEAQPLHEYDGTAYQTSDTEFAPWTGYFVANLTPRQLSLIVPAREMTLAAKRNPAQNPPAPDWLLTASHRDADGNRAMVDLGIAAGAEEGSDQWDLLLPPPAPGCRTTLCSYNKEFPEPLRSLCRDVRGPSASGIAWTLTVSSGESGPIELAWEASGELPAGFSMRLIDPSRGAWVGMDRSGAHTVLSPEAGVLSLIVAVGTTEWLDQQSEASGLPGQHLDASIMGGNPGSGVIDVRVVLRRSEELSLQAYDVHGRLLRSVLSGRMGPGIQVLHWDARSDEGRAVPSGIYFLRISGGEREVRLRSVLIR
;
A
#
# COMPACT_ATOMS: atom_id res chain seq x y z
N MET A 1 75.14 -69.06 -33.15
CA MET A 1 74.97 -68.77 -34.59
C MET A 1 73.50 -68.89 -34.94
N HIS A 2 72.99 -67.90 -35.68
CA HIS A 2 71.72 -67.87 -36.42
C HIS A 2 70.36 -68.07 -35.73
N ALA A 3 69.56 -67.00 -35.90
CA ALA A 3 68.24 -66.98 -36.53
C ALA A 3 66.99 -67.36 -35.70
N GLN A 4 66.05 -66.39 -35.68
CA GLN A 4 64.61 -66.51 -35.98
C GLN A 4 63.83 -67.68 -35.32
N ARG A 5 62.71 -67.46 -34.61
CA ARG A 5 61.43 -66.96 -35.13
C ARG A 5 60.40 -66.86 -33.96
N ARG A 6 59.47 -65.89 -34.05
CA ARG A 6 58.01 -65.87 -33.69
C ARG A 6 57.55 -66.83 -32.56
N ILE A 7 56.70 -66.40 -31.62
CA ILE A 7 55.24 -66.23 -31.80
C ILE A 7 54.65 -65.48 -30.57
N GLY A 8 53.81 -64.49 -30.84
CA GLY A 8 52.46 -64.37 -30.28
C GLY A 8 52.22 -64.26 -28.76
N ARG A 9 51.83 -63.03 -28.39
CA ARG A 9 50.52 -62.68 -27.78
C ARG A 9 50.20 -63.05 -26.32
N LEU A 10 49.86 -61.96 -25.63
CA LEU A 10 48.70 -61.72 -24.75
C LEU A 10 48.94 -61.66 -23.23
N LEU A 11 48.64 -60.44 -22.76
CA LEU A 11 47.82 -60.10 -21.60
C LEU A 11 48.42 -60.29 -20.20
N SER A 12 48.65 -59.12 -19.61
CA SER A 12 47.95 -58.65 -18.42
C SER A 12 48.76 -58.55 -17.13
N LEU A 13 48.87 -57.28 -16.75
CA LEU A 13 48.62 -56.70 -15.44
C LEU A 13 49.66 -56.84 -14.33
N ALA A 14 49.93 -55.66 -13.77
CA ALA A 14 50.00 -55.35 -12.34
C ALA A 14 51.26 -55.86 -11.61
N LEU A 15 51.93 -55.13 -10.73
CA LEU A 15 51.87 -53.76 -10.17
C LEU A 15 53.13 -53.68 -9.27
N ILE A 16 53.40 -52.53 -8.65
CA ILE A 16 54.07 -52.34 -7.35
C ILE A 16 55.60 -52.08 -7.31
N VAL A 17 55.88 -50.79 -7.06
CA VAL A 17 56.70 -50.18 -5.97
C VAL A 17 58.23 -50.18 -6.05
N GLY A 18 58.82 -49.00 -5.77
CA GLY A 18 60.05 -48.92 -4.96
C GLY A 18 61.05 -47.79 -5.23
N SER A 19 60.75 -46.58 -4.75
CA SER A 19 61.60 -45.58 -4.07
C SER A 19 63.02 -45.13 -4.57
N TRP A 20 63.10 -43.80 -4.80
CA TRP A 20 64.07 -42.77 -4.32
C TRP A 20 65.61 -42.90 -4.49
N ILE A 21 66.24 -41.85 -5.07
CA ILE A 21 67.35 -40.99 -4.51
C ILE A 21 67.71 -39.83 -5.50
N GLY A 22 67.60 -38.58 -5.04
CA GLY A 22 68.65 -37.52 -5.03
C GLY A 22 69.23 -36.82 -6.28
N PHE A 23 68.75 -35.60 -6.54
CA PHE A 23 69.38 -34.32 -6.99
C PHE A 23 70.50 -34.23 -8.06
N ALA A 24 70.26 -33.37 -9.08
CA ALA A 24 71.22 -32.39 -9.61
C ALA A 24 70.48 -31.16 -10.20
N GLN A 25 70.89 -29.94 -9.83
CA GLN A 25 70.39 -28.66 -10.35
C GLN A 25 70.82 -28.44 -11.81
N ALA A 26 69.93 -27.95 -12.67
CA ALA A 26 70.25 -27.43 -13.99
C ALA A 26 69.93 -25.93 -14.08
N THR A 27 70.97 -25.14 -14.35
CA THR A 27 70.93 -23.70 -14.61
C THR A 27 70.12 -23.39 -15.88
N ALA A 28 69.12 -22.52 -15.79
CA ALA A 28 68.34 -22.06 -16.93
C ALA A 28 69.19 -21.11 -17.81
N GLN A 29 69.19 -21.34 -19.13
CA GLN A 29 69.70 -20.40 -20.14
C GLN A 29 68.52 -19.78 -20.90
N THR A 30 68.61 -18.48 -21.17
CA THR A 30 67.57 -17.69 -21.84
C THR A 30 67.88 -17.54 -23.33
N PHE A 31 66.89 -17.74 -24.21
CA PHE A 31 66.98 -17.39 -25.63
C PHE A 31 65.97 -16.29 -25.96
N ARG A 32 66.33 -15.40 -26.90
CA ARG A 32 65.44 -14.38 -27.47
C ARG A 32 65.26 -14.64 -28.97
N PRO A 33 64.06 -15.04 -29.45
CA PRO A 33 63.76 -14.98 -30.88
C PRO A 33 63.53 -13.53 -31.30
N GLY A 34 64.06 -13.14 -32.46
CA GLY A 34 63.86 -11.82 -33.06
C GLY A 34 62.52 -11.68 -33.77
N ASP A 35 62.10 -10.42 -33.95
CA ASP A 35 60.78 -9.98 -34.40
C ASP A 35 60.26 -10.70 -35.67
N GLY A 36 59.17 -11.45 -35.52
CA GLY A 36 58.45 -12.09 -36.62
C GLY A 36 57.02 -12.47 -36.22
N VAL A 37 56.05 -12.10 -37.07
CA VAL A 37 54.61 -12.30 -36.85
C VAL A 37 54.21 -13.75 -37.17
N PHE A 38 53.45 -14.39 -36.29
CA PHE A 38 52.77 -15.66 -36.55
C PHE A 38 51.29 -15.42 -36.87
N VAL A 39 50.80 -15.97 -37.98
CA VAL A 39 49.36 -16.07 -38.31
C VAL A 39 49.04 -17.53 -38.59
N ALA A 40 48.00 -18.07 -37.95
CA ALA A 40 47.47 -19.38 -38.31
C ALA A 40 45.94 -19.37 -38.32
N SER A 41 45.37 -19.52 -39.52
CA SER A 41 44.06 -20.12 -39.73
C SER A 41 44.29 -21.49 -40.38
N GLY A 42 43.86 -22.56 -39.70
CA GLY A 42 43.73 -23.94 -40.20
C GLY A 42 44.68 -24.38 -41.34
N GLY A 43 45.86 -24.89 -40.98
CA GLY A 43 46.79 -25.51 -41.92
C GLY A 43 48.25 -25.31 -41.50
N ALA A 44 49.04 -26.38 -41.50
CA ALA A 44 50.44 -26.36 -41.09
C ALA A 44 51.24 -25.36 -41.94
N SER A 45 51.97 -24.47 -41.27
CA SER A 45 52.99 -23.62 -41.89
C SER A 45 54.34 -23.99 -41.28
N SER A 46 55.33 -24.27 -42.13
CA SER A 46 56.70 -24.55 -41.71
C SER A 46 57.61 -23.40 -42.13
N THR A 47 58.44 -22.96 -41.20
CA THR A 47 59.74 -22.38 -41.52
C THR A 47 60.79 -23.23 -40.82
N GLY A 48 61.94 -23.42 -41.46
CA GLY A 48 62.83 -24.58 -41.34
C GLY A 48 63.47 -24.92 -39.98
N GLN A 49 62.91 -24.51 -38.84
CA GLN A 49 63.36 -24.95 -37.51
C GLN A 49 62.25 -25.29 -36.48
N ALA A 50 60.95 -25.28 -36.83
CA ALA A 50 59.91 -25.89 -35.98
C ALA A 50 58.62 -26.22 -36.76
N GLU A 51 57.94 -27.31 -36.38
CA GLU A 51 56.61 -27.71 -36.85
C GLU A 51 55.61 -27.61 -35.68
N VAL A 52 54.46 -26.97 -35.89
CA VAL A 52 53.39 -26.87 -34.88
C VAL A 52 52.11 -27.48 -35.45
N ILE A 53 51.54 -28.46 -34.76
CA ILE A 53 50.27 -29.09 -35.10
C ILE A 53 49.26 -28.73 -34.01
N SER A 54 48.17 -28.06 -34.40
CA SER A 54 47.03 -27.77 -33.52
C SER A 54 45.98 -28.87 -33.64
N SER A 55 45.44 -29.34 -32.50
CA SER A 55 44.38 -30.36 -32.48
C SER A 55 43.06 -29.90 -31.87
N ILE A 56 42.87 -28.62 -31.55
CA ILE A 56 41.60 -28.15 -30.96
C ILE A 56 41.25 -26.77 -31.48
N GLY A 57 40.21 -26.69 -32.32
CA GLY A 57 39.78 -25.48 -33.00
C GLY A 57 39.03 -24.50 -32.08
N GLN A 58 39.74 -23.52 -31.53
CA GLN A 58 39.15 -22.28 -31.02
C GLN A 58 39.96 -21.05 -31.43
N ILE A 59 39.24 -19.95 -31.62
CA ILE A 59 39.74 -18.64 -32.06
C ILE A 59 40.35 -17.91 -30.85
N LEU A 60 41.61 -17.47 -30.96
CA LEU A 60 42.21 -16.50 -30.04
C LEU A 60 42.09 -15.10 -30.65
N SER A 61 41.37 -14.19 -29.99
CA SER A 61 41.38 -12.76 -30.31
C SER A 61 42.08 -11.99 -29.19
N GLY A 62 43.24 -11.40 -29.49
CA GLY A 62 43.95 -10.50 -28.57
C GLY A 62 45.43 -10.44 -28.90
N VAL A 63 45.87 -9.29 -29.42
CA VAL A 63 47.29 -8.99 -29.67
C VAL A 63 47.90 -8.45 -28.37
N GLY A 64 48.87 -9.15 -27.81
CA GLY A 64 49.68 -8.68 -26.69
C GLY A 64 51.16 -8.69 -27.10
N THR A 65 51.77 -7.52 -27.16
CA THR A 65 53.20 -7.37 -27.46
C THR A 65 54.03 -7.44 -26.16
N SER A 66 55.17 -8.14 -26.25
CA SER A 66 56.39 -7.96 -25.42
C SER A 66 56.57 -8.66 -24.05
N GLU A 67 56.37 -9.97 -23.93
CA GLU A 67 56.94 -10.73 -22.78
C GLU A 67 57.76 -11.97 -23.18
N PRO A 68 58.80 -12.34 -22.39
CA PRO A 68 59.66 -13.50 -22.66
C PRO A 68 59.00 -14.81 -22.24
N TRP A 69 59.13 -15.86 -23.07
CA TRP A 69 58.55 -17.19 -22.85
C TRP A 69 59.62 -18.20 -22.45
N SER A 70 59.26 -19.20 -21.63
CA SER A 70 60.09 -20.41 -21.42
C SER A 70 59.22 -21.67 -21.50
N LEU A 71 59.77 -22.71 -22.13
CA LEU A 71 59.03 -23.92 -22.52
C LEU A 71 59.07 -24.97 -21.39
N TRP A 72 57.90 -25.44 -20.95
CA TRP A 72 57.76 -26.65 -20.13
C TRP A 72 56.67 -27.54 -20.72
N THR A 73 57.02 -28.78 -21.07
CA THR A 73 56.08 -29.83 -21.50
C THR A 73 55.05 -29.41 -22.57
N GLY A 74 55.45 -28.60 -23.56
CA GLY A 74 54.64 -28.35 -24.77
C GLY A 74 53.42 -27.43 -24.62
N ILE A 75 53.27 -26.72 -23.49
CA ILE A 75 52.23 -25.69 -23.31
C ILE A 75 52.92 -24.33 -23.12
N LEU A 76 52.53 -23.34 -23.93
CA LEU A 76 52.86 -21.93 -23.68
C LEU A 76 51.94 -21.42 -22.59
N VAL A 77 52.49 -21.22 -21.39
CA VAL A 77 51.77 -20.59 -20.27
C VAL A 77 52.41 -19.21 -20.03
N PRO A 78 51.64 -18.10 -20.02
CA PRO A 78 52.19 -16.81 -19.62
C PRO A 78 52.68 -16.89 -18.17
N TYR A 79 53.91 -16.46 -17.92
CA TYR A 79 54.50 -16.41 -16.58
C TYR A 79 54.14 -15.09 -15.91
N SER A 80 52.89 -14.94 -15.50
CA SER A 80 52.49 -14.00 -14.46
C SER A 80 51.82 -14.78 -13.33
N LEU A 81 52.60 -15.58 -12.61
CA LEU A 81 52.29 -15.86 -11.21
C LEU A 81 52.61 -14.60 -10.42
N SER A 82 51.79 -13.56 -10.61
CA SER A 82 51.43 -12.67 -9.52
C SER A 82 50.23 -13.34 -8.88
N LEU A 83 50.43 -14.06 -7.78
CA LEU A 83 49.31 -14.50 -6.95
C LEU A 83 48.64 -13.22 -6.43
N GLU A 84 47.59 -12.75 -7.11
CA GLU A 84 46.76 -11.66 -6.61
C GLU A 84 46.25 -12.04 -5.22
N LEU A 85 46.16 -11.06 -4.31
CA LEU A 85 45.61 -11.28 -2.97
C LEU A 85 44.16 -11.76 -3.12
N GLN A 86 43.91 -13.04 -2.87
CA GLN A 86 42.60 -13.68 -3.04
C GLN A 86 42.00 -14.03 -1.69
N ILE A 87 40.71 -13.72 -1.53
CA ILE A 87 39.94 -13.94 -0.30
C ILE A 87 38.72 -14.79 -0.67
N THR A 88 38.71 -16.04 -0.19
CA THR A 88 37.59 -16.96 -0.37
C THR A 88 36.84 -17.10 0.96
N PRO A 89 35.70 -16.42 1.15
CA PRO A 89 34.89 -16.58 2.34
C PRO A 89 34.22 -17.95 2.36
N ASN A 90 34.14 -18.53 3.55
CA ASN A 90 33.35 -19.70 3.87
C ASN A 90 32.42 -19.32 5.02
N ALA A 91 31.13 -19.24 4.71
CA ALA A 91 30.09 -18.85 5.65
C ALA A 91 28.95 -19.88 5.57
N PRO A 92 28.18 -20.08 6.66
CA PRO A 92 27.01 -20.93 6.59
C PRO A 92 25.99 -20.34 5.59
N PRO A 93 25.22 -21.18 4.87
CA PRO A 93 24.24 -20.71 3.89
C PRO A 93 23.07 -19.94 4.51
N PHE A 94 22.84 -20.12 5.82
CA PHE A 94 21.85 -19.41 6.63
C PHE A 94 22.23 -19.46 8.12
N SER A 95 21.52 -18.71 8.96
CA SER A 95 21.58 -18.82 10.42
C SER A 95 20.18 -18.79 11.05
N THR A 96 20.09 -19.01 12.36
CA THR A 96 18.88 -18.80 13.15
C THR A 96 19.03 -17.52 13.97
N ALA A 97 17.95 -16.77 14.13
CA ALA A 97 17.95 -15.55 14.92
C ALA A 97 18.46 -15.80 16.36
N GLY A 98 19.27 -14.86 16.86
CA GLY A 98 19.91 -14.97 18.17
C GLY A 98 21.07 -15.96 18.26
N GLN A 99 21.46 -16.63 17.16
CA GLN A 99 22.66 -17.48 17.13
C GLN A 99 23.85 -16.73 16.54
N PRO A 100 25.04 -16.79 17.17
CA PRO A 100 26.24 -16.18 16.60
C PRO A 100 26.67 -16.89 15.31
N ILE A 101 27.26 -16.15 14.37
CA ILE A 101 27.72 -16.70 13.08
C ILE A 101 29.25 -16.61 13.02
N THR A 102 29.92 -17.73 12.81
CA THR A 102 31.36 -17.74 12.52
C THR A 102 31.58 -17.66 11.01
N ILE A 103 32.35 -16.68 10.59
CA ILE A 103 32.82 -16.51 9.22
C ILE A 103 34.27 -16.96 9.16
N GLU A 104 34.56 -17.84 8.21
CA GLU A 104 35.91 -18.24 7.87
C GLU A 104 36.31 -17.63 6.53
N ALA A 105 37.60 -17.34 6.33
CA ALA A 105 38.12 -16.84 5.08
C ALA A 105 39.48 -17.47 4.79
N LEU A 106 39.65 -18.05 3.60
CA LEU A 106 40.94 -18.49 3.12
C LEU A 106 41.60 -17.32 2.37
N VAL A 107 42.81 -16.96 2.81
CA VAL A 107 43.55 -15.81 2.25
C VAL A 107 44.82 -16.29 1.56
N ALA A 108 44.85 -16.22 0.24
CA ALA A 108 46.04 -16.52 -0.54
C ALA A 108 46.82 -15.22 -0.82
N SER A 109 48.08 -15.16 -0.42
CA SER A 109 48.95 -13.98 -0.61
C SER A 109 50.40 -14.36 -0.89
N GLU A 110 51.10 -13.54 -1.68
CA GLU A 110 52.55 -13.68 -1.93
C GLU A 110 53.43 -13.22 -0.76
N GLY A 111 52.84 -12.55 0.24
CA GLY A 111 53.55 -12.05 1.41
C GLY A 111 52.76 -12.24 2.70
N PRO A 112 53.34 -11.89 3.86
CA PRO A 112 52.66 -12.04 5.13
C PRO A 112 51.39 -11.19 5.17
N VAL A 113 50.30 -11.80 5.56
CA VAL A 113 49.05 -11.12 5.88
C VAL A 113 49.27 -10.32 7.17
N GLN A 114 49.10 -9.01 7.08
CA GLN A 114 49.32 -8.05 8.17
C GLN A 114 48.08 -7.96 9.08
N SER A 115 46.89 -7.96 8.48
CA SER A 115 45.61 -7.94 9.19
C SER A 115 44.49 -8.47 8.29
N ALA A 116 43.48 -9.07 8.91
CA ALA A 116 42.18 -9.33 8.28
C ALA A 116 41.08 -8.87 9.24
N SER A 117 40.05 -8.23 8.67
CA SER A 117 38.92 -7.67 9.42
C SER A 117 37.62 -8.08 8.75
N LEU A 118 36.66 -8.52 9.55
CA LEU A 118 35.30 -8.79 9.14
C LEU A 118 34.44 -7.55 9.41
N HIS A 119 33.86 -6.98 8.38
CA HIS A 119 32.93 -5.87 8.46
C HIS A 119 31.51 -6.41 8.28
N TYR A 120 30.62 -6.16 9.24
CA TYR A 120 29.25 -6.71 9.21
C TYR A 120 28.22 -5.68 9.68
N ARG A 121 26.96 -5.87 9.26
CA ARG A 121 25.81 -5.10 9.72
C ARG A 121 24.52 -5.91 9.62
N MET A 122 23.47 -5.46 10.31
CA MET A 122 22.12 -5.97 10.07
C MET A 122 21.58 -5.36 8.77
N GLY A 123 20.73 -6.09 8.05
CA GLY A 123 20.08 -5.57 6.85
C GLY A 123 19.41 -4.20 7.09
N GLY A 124 19.57 -3.29 6.12
CA GLY A 124 19.05 -1.92 6.17
C GLY A 124 19.94 -0.90 6.89
N GLN A 125 20.90 -1.34 7.72
CA GLN A 125 21.81 -0.41 8.39
C GLN A 125 22.78 0.25 7.41
N ARG A 126 23.15 1.51 7.66
CA ARG A 126 24.11 2.23 6.81
C ARG A 126 25.56 1.92 7.13
N GLY A 127 25.90 1.81 8.42
CA GLY A 127 27.27 1.59 8.89
C GLY A 127 27.58 0.12 9.15
N TYR A 128 28.82 -0.27 8.92
CA TYR A 128 29.36 -1.58 9.30
C TYR A 128 30.06 -1.49 10.65
N ALA A 129 29.80 -2.47 11.51
CA ALA A 129 30.69 -2.80 12.63
C ALA A 129 31.89 -3.60 12.09
N SER A 130 33.04 -3.52 12.77
CA SER A 130 34.26 -4.22 12.36
C SER A 130 34.76 -5.12 13.49
N LEU A 131 35.13 -6.34 13.14
CA LEU A 131 35.73 -7.35 14.02
C LEU A 131 37.10 -7.75 13.47
N PRO A 132 38.16 -7.77 14.30
CA PRO A 132 39.41 -8.36 13.88
C PRO A 132 39.23 -9.86 13.66
N MET A 133 39.76 -10.38 12.56
CA MET A 133 39.82 -11.82 12.32
C MET A 133 41.08 -12.42 12.96
N VAL A 134 40.95 -13.64 13.46
CA VAL A 134 42.04 -14.39 14.10
C VAL A 134 42.59 -15.42 13.11
N ALA A 135 43.92 -15.47 12.98
CA ALA A 135 44.58 -16.45 12.13
C ALA A 135 44.42 -17.88 12.69
N GLY A 136 43.97 -18.79 11.83
CA GLY A 136 43.82 -20.21 12.07
C GLY A 136 44.88 -21.05 11.37
N GLN A 137 44.57 -22.32 11.12
CA GLN A 137 45.44 -23.24 10.36
C GLN A 137 45.24 -23.03 8.85
N LEU A 138 46.25 -23.38 8.04
CA LEU A 138 46.17 -23.44 6.57
C LEU A 138 45.66 -22.14 5.90
N ASP A 139 46.22 -20.98 6.28
CA ASP A 139 45.85 -19.65 5.76
C ASP A 139 44.39 -19.23 6.00
N GLY A 140 43.70 -19.93 6.91
CA GLY A 140 42.36 -19.59 7.35
C GLY A 140 42.35 -18.44 8.36
N TRP A 141 41.37 -17.56 8.25
CA TRP A 141 41.09 -16.47 9.18
C TRP A 141 39.65 -16.57 9.64
N THR A 142 39.38 -16.32 10.92
CA THR A 142 38.02 -16.47 11.47
C THR A 142 37.60 -15.29 12.32
N ALA A 143 36.31 -14.95 12.26
CA ALA A 143 35.67 -14.01 13.18
C ALA A 143 34.22 -14.45 13.43
N THR A 144 33.72 -14.16 14.62
CA THR A 144 32.35 -14.54 15.03
C THR A 144 31.50 -13.29 15.21
N ILE A 145 30.48 -13.16 14.37
CA ILE A 145 29.43 -12.15 14.46
C ILE A 145 28.58 -12.46 15.70
N PRO A 146 28.38 -11.49 16.60
CA PRO A 146 27.65 -11.73 17.85
C PRO A 146 26.16 -11.99 17.59
N ALA A 147 25.56 -12.84 18.43
CA ALA A 147 24.15 -13.21 18.40
C ALA A 147 23.18 -12.03 18.26
N GLY A 148 23.45 -10.90 18.93
CA GLY A 148 22.58 -9.71 18.89
C GLY A 148 22.53 -9.00 17.52
N ALA A 149 23.44 -9.31 16.60
CA ALA A 149 23.42 -8.82 15.23
C ALA A 149 22.73 -9.79 14.25
N VAL A 150 22.31 -10.97 14.72
CA VAL A 150 21.69 -12.00 13.91
C VAL A 150 20.19 -11.99 14.18
N THR A 151 19.48 -11.19 13.38
CA THR A 151 18.02 -10.96 13.49
C THR A 151 17.35 -11.27 12.17
N LEU A 152 16.01 -11.24 12.10
CA LEU A 152 15.24 -11.44 10.86
C LEU A 152 15.67 -10.51 9.70
N ARG A 153 16.34 -9.39 10.01
CA ARG A 153 16.93 -8.48 9.01
C ARG A 153 18.04 -9.11 8.17
N GLY A 154 18.58 -10.25 8.60
CA GLY A 154 19.74 -10.87 8.00
C GLY A 154 21.04 -10.16 8.34
N VAL A 155 22.13 -10.76 7.90
CA VAL A 155 23.47 -10.23 8.06
C VAL A 155 24.07 -9.91 6.69
N GLU A 156 24.59 -8.70 6.56
CA GLU A 156 25.40 -8.27 5.43
C GLU A 156 26.84 -8.13 5.89
N TYR A 157 27.80 -8.64 5.11
CA TYR A 157 29.21 -8.57 5.49
C TYR A 157 30.16 -8.50 4.29
N TYR A 158 31.36 -7.97 4.54
CA TYR A 158 32.51 -8.09 3.66
C TYR A 158 33.78 -8.28 4.50
N ILE A 159 34.84 -8.77 3.86
CA ILE A 159 36.13 -8.99 4.53
C ILE A 159 37.16 -8.07 3.90
N GLU A 160 37.89 -7.33 4.72
CA GLU A 160 39.07 -6.55 4.32
C GLU A 160 40.33 -7.30 4.75
N VAL A 161 41.29 -7.46 3.85
CA VAL A 161 42.61 -8.03 4.14
C VAL A 161 43.70 -7.08 3.70
N ARG A 162 44.71 -6.90 4.56
CA ARG A 162 45.95 -6.21 4.21
C ARG A 162 47.11 -7.20 4.21
N ALA A 163 47.81 -7.32 3.08
CA ALA A 163 48.96 -8.19 2.94
C ALA A 163 50.01 -7.54 2.03
N ALA A 164 51.28 -7.65 2.41
CA ALA A 164 52.40 -7.06 1.66
C ALA A 164 52.22 -5.57 1.27
N GLY A 165 51.55 -4.77 2.12
CA GLY A 165 51.27 -3.35 1.85
C GLY A 165 50.14 -3.09 0.85
N ARG A 166 49.41 -4.12 0.40
CA ARG A 166 48.20 -4.02 -0.42
C ARG A 166 46.96 -4.31 0.42
N GLU A 167 45.83 -3.80 -0.03
CA GLU A 167 44.50 -4.04 0.55
C GLU A 167 43.64 -4.74 -0.49
N ALA A 168 42.85 -5.72 -0.06
CA ALA A 168 41.84 -6.38 -0.86
C ALA A 168 40.57 -6.61 -0.05
N HIS A 169 39.46 -6.74 -0.77
CA HIS A 169 38.13 -6.94 -0.19
C HIS A 169 37.49 -8.21 -0.76
N SER A 170 36.59 -8.81 0.02
CA SER A 170 35.65 -9.81 -0.47
C SER A 170 34.23 -9.40 -0.08
N PRO A 171 33.36 -9.05 -1.04
CA PRO A 171 33.57 -9.11 -2.50
C PRO A 171 34.63 -8.11 -3.03
N PRO A 172 35.21 -8.33 -4.22
CA PRO A 172 36.31 -7.49 -4.74
C PRO A 172 35.88 -6.11 -5.26
N ALA A 173 34.59 -5.89 -5.54
CA ALA A 173 34.05 -4.63 -6.05
C ALA A 173 32.72 -4.29 -5.38
N SER A 174 32.47 -2.99 -5.19
CA SER A 174 31.26 -2.46 -4.55
C SER A 174 30.90 -3.17 -3.23
N TYR A 175 31.89 -3.59 -2.45
CA TYR A 175 31.71 -4.46 -1.28
C TYR A 175 30.81 -3.85 -0.19
N GLU A 176 30.70 -2.53 -0.11
CA GLU A 176 29.80 -1.85 0.83
C GLU A 176 28.33 -1.84 0.35
N ASP A 177 28.12 -1.80 -0.96
CA ASP A 177 26.80 -1.71 -1.62
C ASP A 177 26.26 -3.09 -2.08
N ARG A 178 27.17 -4.03 -2.33
CA ARG A 178 26.90 -5.40 -2.76
C ARG A 178 27.67 -6.40 -1.88
N PRO A 179 27.46 -6.37 -0.55
CA PRO A 179 28.13 -7.26 0.39
C PRO A 179 27.66 -8.72 0.21
N TRP A 180 28.37 -9.64 0.85
CA TRP A 180 27.85 -10.99 1.07
C TRP A 180 26.65 -10.92 2.02
N THR A 181 25.67 -11.79 1.82
CA THR A 181 24.44 -11.84 2.61
C THR A 181 24.26 -13.22 3.23
N ILE A 182 23.90 -13.27 4.51
CA ILE A 182 23.50 -14.50 5.20
C ILE A 182 22.04 -14.33 5.63
N PRO A 183 21.10 -15.10 5.04
CA PRO A 183 19.72 -15.08 5.48
C PRO A 183 19.61 -15.67 6.88
N VAL A 184 18.70 -15.10 7.67
CA VAL A 184 18.40 -15.54 9.03
C VAL A 184 16.97 -16.07 9.06
N HIS A 185 16.82 -17.25 9.66
CA HIS A 185 15.54 -17.87 9.94
C HIS A 185 15.06 -17.51 11.34
N VAL A 186 13.79 -17.13 11.44
CA VAL A 186 13.06 -17.03 12.70
C VAL A 186 12.21 -18.28 12.88
N SER A 187 12.08 -18.70 14.13
CA SER A 187 11.28 -19.87 14.53
C SER A 187 10.30 -19.45 15.62
N ASP A 188 9.14 -20.11 15.66
CA ASP A 188 8.12 -19.99 16.70
C ASP A 188 8.68 -19.89 18.15
N SER A 189 9.75 -20.65 18.45
CA SER A 189 10.26 -20.84 19.81
C SER A 189 10.84 -19.61 20.52
N ASN A 190 11.14 -18.51 19.81
CA ASN A 190 11.88 -17.37 20.37
C ASN A 190 11.08 -16.04 20.42
N GLY A 191 9.85 -15.99 19.92
CA GLY A 191 9.01 -14.77 19.94
C GLY A 191 9.59 -13.56 19.18
N ASP A 192 10.53 -13.82 18.27
CA ASP A 192 11.28 -12.84 17.48
C ASP A 192 10.52 -12.37 16.23
N GLY A 193 9.41 -13.04 15.89
CA GLY A 193 8.45 -12.65 14.86
C GLY A 193 7.01 -12.78 15.36
N ALA A 194 6.64 -12.04 16.41
CA ALA A 194 5.31 -12.10 17.02
C ALA A 194 4.41 -10.94 16.57
N LEU A 195 3.19 -11.25 16.13
CA LEU A 195 2.13 -10.29 15.83
C LEU A 195 1.05 -10.35 16.91
N ALA A 196 0.83 -9.23 17.59
CA ALA A 196 -0.26 -9.10 18.54
C ALA A 196 -1.57 -8.71 17.83
N THR A 197 -2.66 -9.40 18.18
CA THR A 197 -4.03 -9.13 17.72
C THR A 197 -4.91 -8.67 18.88
N MET A 198 -5.94 -7.87 18.56
CA MET A 198 -6.98 -7.49 19.50
C MET A 198 -8.25 -8.29 19.22
N ALA A 199 -8.96 -8.67 20.28
CA ALA A 199 -10.20 -9.43 20.17
C ALA A 199 -11.25 -8.67 19.35
N ARG A 200 -11.72 -9.28 18.26
CA ARG A 200 -12.76 -8.78 17.34
C ARG A 200 -12.43 -7.45 16.67
N VAL A 201 -11.15 -7.14 16.47
CA VAL A 201 -10.71 -5.94 15.75
C VAL A 201 -9.98 -6.36 14.48
N TYR A 202 -10.43 -5.83 13.34
CA TYR A 202 -9.73 -6.00 12.07
C TYR A 202 -8.41 -5.22 12.07
N ARG A 203 -7.36 -5.84 11.55
CA ARG A 203 -6.06 -5.21 11.33
C ARG A 203 -5.53 -5.58 9.94
N MET A 204 -4.89 -4.63 9.27
CA MET A 204 -4.06 -4.96 8.11
C MET A 204 -2.65 -5.36 8.54
N VAL A 205 -2.20 -6.52 8.08
CA VAL A 205 -0.96 -7.15 8.52
C VAL A 205 -0.13 -7.54 7.31
N SER A 206 1.18 -7.33 7.40
CA SER A 206 2.15 -7.75 6.39
C SER A 206 3.23 -8.60 7.05
N ILE A 207 3.77 -9.59 6.36
CA ILE A 207 4.85 -10.43 6.91
C ILE A 207 6.15 -10.08 6.19
N PRO A 208 7.14 -9.47 6.88
CA PRO A 208 8.41 -9.07 6.28
C PRO A 208 9.41 -10.24 6.21
N ALA A 209 8.95 -11.41 5.80
CA ALA A 209 9.72 -12.64 5.77
C ALA A 209 9.32 -13.52 4.57
N LEU A 210 10.29 -14.27 4.05
CA LEU A 210 10.04 -15.36 3.10
C LEU A 210 9.50 -16.58 3.85
N MET A 211 8.28 -16.99 3.52
CA MET A 211 7.60 -18.11 4.16
C MET A 211 7.89 -19.43 3.42
N PRO A 212 8.29 -20.51 4.13
CA PRO A 212 8.60 -21.80 3.50
C PRO A 212 7.36 -22.57 3.02
N GLU A 213 6.23 -22.42 3.70
CA GLU A 213 4.92 -22.98 3.34
C GLU A 213 3.90 -21.83 3.30
N GLY A 214 3.00 -21.81 2.31
CA GLY A 214 2.14 -20.66 2.00
C GLY A 214 1.26 -20.11 3.15
N THR A 215 0.52 -19.04 2.83
CA THR A 215 -0.21 -18.12 3.75
C THR A 215 -0.78 -18.74 5.02
N THR A 216 -1.53 -19.82 4.87
CA THR A 216 -2.31 -20.41 5.96
C THR A 216 -1.43 -21.04 7.02
N ALA A 217 -0.31 -21.69 6.65
CA ALA A 217 0.45 -22.52 7.58
C ALA A 217 0.85 -21.76 8.85
N ALA A 218 1.38 -20.55 8.68
CA ALA A 218 1.84 -19.72 9.80
C ALA A 218 0.71 -19.18 10.69
N ILE A 219 -0.49 -18.95 10.14
CA ILE A 219 -1.64 -18.55 10.95
C ILE A 219 -2.29 -19.78 11.61
N THR A 220 -2.32 -20.92 10.89
CA THR A 220 -3.01 -22.12 11.35
C THR A 220 -2.28 -22.88 12.44
N ASP A 221 -0.98 -22.70 12.57
CA ASP A 221 -0.20 -23.31 13.66
C ASP A 221 -0.64 -22.75 15.03
N ASP A 222 -0.79 -21.43 15.12
CA ASP A 222 -1.22 -20.75 16.35
C ASP A 222 -2.75 -20.73 16.54
N LEU A 223 -3.49 -20.41 15.48
CA LEU A 223 -4.94 -20.18 15.55
C LEU A 223 -5.79 -21.42 15.19
N GLY A 224 -5.14 -22.51 14.80
CA GLY A 224 -5.80 -23.72 14.31
C GLY A 224 -6.29 -23.60 12.86
N PRO A 225 -6.93 -24.64 12.31
CA PRO A 225 -7.43 -24.65 10.94
C PRO A 225 -8.41 -23.49 10.69
N PRO A 226 -8.63 -23.08 9.41
CA PRO A 226 -9.55 -21.99 9.09
C PRO A 226 -10.94 -22.22 9.66
N ASP A 227 -11.32 -21.39 10.62
CA ASP A 227 -12.64 -21.35 11.25
C ASP A 227 -13.08 -19.88 11.35
N PRO A 228 -14.02 -19.42 10.50
CA PRO A 228 -14.49 -18.03 10.51
C PRO A 228 -15.09 -17.57 11.85
N ALA A 229 -15.44 -18.49 12.76
CA ALA A 229 -15.90 -18.16 14.11
C ALA A 229 -14.74 -17.91 15.10
N VAL A 230 -13.52 -18.32 14.76
CA VAL A 230 -12.30 -18.13 15.56
C VAL A 230 -11.42 -17.04 14.95
N TRP A 231 -11.19 -17.08 13.64
CA TRP A 231 -10.39 -16.09 12.94
C TRP A 231 -10.77 -16.01 11.46
N ARG A 232 -10.58 -14.84 10.85
CA ARG A 232 -10.74 -14.64 9.40
C ARG A 232 -9.53 -13.90 8.88
N CYS A 233 -9.09 -14.28 7.69
CA CYS A 233 -8.01 -13.62 6.98
C CYS A 233 -8.43 -13.44 5.52
N GLY A 234 -8.13 -12.28 4.93
CA GLY A 234 -8.49 -12.03 3.54
C GLY A 234 -7.72 -10.87 2.91
N ALA A 235 -7.57 -10.91 1.58
CA ALA A 235 -6.81 -9.93 0.82
C ALA A 235 -7.73 -9.16 -0.13
N TRP A 236 -7.41 -7.89 -0.38
CA TRP A 236 -8.06 -7.12 -1.43
C TRP A 236 -7.59 -7.58 -2.81
N ASN A 237 -8.53 -7.76 -3.74
CA ASN A 237 -8.24 -7.98 -5.15
C ASN A 237 -8.46 -6.67 -5.93
N PRO A 238 -7.39 -6.04 -6.47
CA PRO A 238 -7.51 -4.78 -7.22
C PRO A 238 -8.31 -4.88 -8.52
N THR A 239 -8.39 -6.08 -9.11
CA THR A 239 -9.04 -6.30 -10.41
C THR A 239 -10.55 -6.48 -10.26
N THR A 240 -10.99 -7.19 -9.22
CA THR A 240 -12.41 -7.44 -8.96
C THR A 240 -13.02 -6.47 -7.96
N GLU A 241 -12.19 -5.67 -7.29
CA GLU A 241 -12.58 -4.75 -6.21
C GLU A 241 -13.35 -5.45 -5.08
N THR A 242 -12.88 -6.65 -4.70
CA THR A 242 -13.50 -7.47 -3.67
C THR A 242 -12.46 -8.08 -2.74
N TYR A 243 -12.89 -8.42 -1.53
CA TYR A 243 -12.08 -9.20 -0.59
C TYR A 243 -12.17 -10.70 -0.89
N LEU A 244 -11.01 -11.34 -0.95
CA LEU A 244 -10.88 -12.79 -1.07
C LEU A 244 -10.44 -13.38 0.27
N GLU A 245 -11.19 -14.33 0.81
CA GLU A 245 -10.83 -15.02 2.05
C GLU A 245 -9.77 -16.10 1.82
N VAL A 246 -8.79 -16.13 2.72
CA VAL A 246 -7.75 -17.15 2.77
C VAL A 246 -8.38 -18.52 3.02
N GLY A 247 -8.04 -19.51 2.19
CA GLY A 247 -8.65 -20.86 2.20
C GLY A 247 -9.61 -21.13 1.05
N SER A 248 -9.97 -20.10 0.27
CA SER A 248 -10.44 -20.29 -1.10
C SER A 248 -9.22 -20.50 -2.02
N ASP A 249 -9.31 -21.34 -3.05
CA ASP A 249 -8.23 -21.62 -4.03
C ASP A 249 -7.71 -20.36 -4.79
N ALA A 250 -8.17 -19.16 -4.43
CA ALA A 250 -7.96 -17.88 -5.10
C ALA A 250 -7.04 -16.91 -4.33
N VAL A 251 -6.66 -17.17 -3.08
CA VAL A 251 -5.74 -16.28 -2.33
C VAL A 251 -4.31 -16.75 -2.48
N GLU A 252 -3.51 -15.94 -3.15
CA GLU A 252 -2.07 -16.16 -3.32
C GLU A 252 -1.32 -16.21 -1.96
N PRO A 253 -0.16 -16.90 -1.92
CA PRO A 253 0.71 -16.97 -0.75
C PRO A 253 1.08 -15.58 -0.18
N PHE A 254 1.28 -15.49 1.15
CA PHE A 254 1.91 -14.36 1.79
C PHE A 254 3.29 -14.19 1.18
N THR A 255 3.48 -13.11 0.45
CA THR A 255 4.76 -12.73 -0.12
C THR A 255 5.17 -11.37 0.44
N PRO A 256 6.48 -11.15 0.64
CA PRO A 256 6.98 -9.83 1.02
C PRO A 256 6.49 -8.76 0.04
N GLY A 257 6.05 -7.62 0.57
CA GLY A 257 5.45 -6.55 -0.23
C GLY A 257 3.92 -6.51 -0.20
N ARG A 258 3.26 -7.55 0.33
CA ARG A 258 1.79 -7.64 0.42
C ARG A 258 1.29 -7.58 1.85
N ALA A 259 0.05 -7.14 1.99
CA ALA A 259 -0.69 -7.22 3.24
C ALA A 259 -2.04 -7.89 3.06
N VAL A 260 -2.63 -8.28 4.19
CA VAL A 260 -3.98 -8.85 4.28
C VAL A 260 -4.70 -8.26 5.48
N TRP A 261 -6.01 -8.43 5.50
CA TRP A 261 -6.82 -8.29 6.70
C TRP A 261 -6.72 -9.54 7.58
N LEU A 262 -6.65 -9.33 8.89
CA LEU A 262 -6.75 -10.35 9.91
C LEU A 262 -7.71 -9.88 11.01
N ILE A 263 -8.55 -10.80 11.49
CA ILE A 263 -9.36 -10.61 12.70
C ILE A 263 -9.36 -11.93 13.48
N THR A 264 -9.28 -11.83 14.80
CA THR A 264 -9.36 -12.96 15.73
C THR A 264 -10.53 -12.74 16.69
N ARG A 265 -11.17 -13.81 17.15
CA ARG A 265 -12.26 -13.73 18.14
C ARG A 265 -11.72 -13.25 19.49
N ASP A 266 -10.58 -13.81 19.90
CA ASP A 266 -9.89 -13.53 21.15
C ASP A 266 -8.53 -12.86 20.84
N ALA A 267 -8.01 -12.07 21.77
CA ALA A 267 -6.70 -11.46 21.60
C ALA A 267 -5.62 -12.54 21.65
N SER A 268 -4.75 -12.57 20.65
CA SER A 268 -3.72 -13.61 20.47
C SER A 268 -2.38 -13.00 20.08
N MET A 269 -1.31 -13.73 20.40
CA MET A 269 0.02 -13.53 19.86
C MET A 269 0.25 -14.62 18.81
N ILE A 270 0.62 -14.23 17.61
CA ILE A 270 0.83 -15.14 16.47
C ILE A 270 2.29 -15.07 16.11
N ASP A 271 2.97 -16.20 16.18
CA ASP A 271 4.40 -16.32 15.91
C ASP A 271 4.60 -16.82 14.48
N PHE A 272 5.57 -16.24 13.76
CA PHE A 272 5.81 -16.60 12.36
C PHE A 272 7.15 -17.30 12.18
N VAL A 273 7.11 -18.38 11.41
CA VAL A 273 8.31 -19.04 10.88
C VAL A 273 8.62 -18.47 9.50
N GLY A 274 9.81 -17.91 9.32
CA GLY A 274 10.18 -17.26 8.07
C GLY A 274 11.67 -16.97 7.96
N SER A 275 12.07 -16.47 6.79
CA SER A 275 13.46 -16.16 6.47
C SER A 275 13.61 -14.70 6.07
N THR A 276 14.82 -14.15 6.24
CA THR A 276 15.17 -12.81 5.79
C THR A 276 14.76 -12.53 4.33
N VAL A 277 14.29 -11.29 4.11
CA VAL A 277 14.08 -10.72 2.78
C VAL A 277 15.24 -9.76 2.46
N PHE A 278 15.99 -10.06 1.41
CA PHE A 278 17.00 -9.15 0.83
C PHE A 278 16.44 -8.43 -0.41
N PRO A 279 16.99 -7.26 -0.79
CA PRO A 279 16.61 -6.61 -2.04
C PRO A 279 16.90 -7.50 -3.24
N VAL A 280 15.96 -7.54 -4.20
CA VAL A 280 16.12 -8.31 -5.46
C VAL A 280 16.81 -7.51 -6.57
N SER A 281 17.05 -6.22 -6.34
CA SER A 281 17.73 -5.31 -7.26
C SER A 281 18.51 -4.24 -6.49
N GLU A 282 19.39 -3.50 -7.16
CA GLU A 282 20.14 -2.39 -6.56
C GLU A 282 19.23 -1.28 -6.00
N ASN A 283 18.03 -1.11 -6.59
CA ASN A 283 17.07 -0.11 -6.15
C ASN A 283 16.17 -0.59 -5.01
N GLY A 284 16.16 -1.90 -4.71
CA GLY A 284 15.34 -2.49 -3.65
C GLY A 284 14.33 -3.53 -4.13
N TRP A 285 13.24 -3.65 -3.39
CA TRP A 285 12.15 -4.60 -3.63
C TRP A 285 11.00 -3.96 -4.41
N PRO A 286 10.63 -4.47 -5.60
CA PRO A 286 9.50 -3.96 -6.36
C PRO A 286 8.18 -4.58 -5.88
N ILE A 287 7.17 -3.74 -5.68
CA ILE A 287 5.79 -4.11 -5.41
C ILE A 287 4.93 -3.64 -6.59
N PRO A 288 4.29 -4.56 -7.35
CA PRO A 288 3.43 -4.17 -8.45
C PRO A 288 2.17 -3.48 -7.93
N LEU A 289 1.83 -2.32 -8.51
CA LEU A 289 0.61 -1.57 -8.24
C LEU A 289 -0.29 -1.62 -9.46
N LEU A 290 -1.35 -2.43 -9.41
CA LEU A 290 -2.39 -2.45 -10.44
C LEU A 290 -3.20 -1.14 -10.40
N PRO A 291 -3.91 -0.76 -11.49
CA PRO A 291 -4.81 0.39 -11.45
C PRO A 291 -5.78 0.32 -10.26
N GLY A 292 -5.98 1.45 -9.57
CA GLY A 292 -6.83 1.52 -8.39
C GLY A 292 -6.12 1.13 -7.08
N TRP A 293 -6.89 0.60 -6.13
CA TRP A 293 -6.41 0.29 -4.78
C TRP A 293 -5.61 -1.00 -4.70
N ASN A 294 -4.45 -0.94 -4.05
CA ASN A 294 -3.58 -2.08 -3.79
C ASN A 294 -3.32 -2.22 -2.30
N GLN A 295 -3.44 -3.44 -1.77
CA GLN A 295 -3.13 -3.76 -0.37
C GLN A 295 -1.69 -4.27 -0.27
N ILE A 296 -0.82 -3.49 0.33
CA ILE A 296 0.64 -3.67 0.33
C ILE A 296 1.21 -3.66 1.75
N GLY A 297 2.46 -4.10 1.90
CA GLY A 297 3.16 -4.12 3.19
C GLY A 297 4.66 -4.01 3.02
N CYS A 298 5.37 -3.58 4.08
CA CYS A 298 6.82 -3.46 4.00
C CYS A 298 7.46 -4.86 3.84
N PRO A 299 8.30 -5.09 2.82
CA PRO A 299 8.93 -6.38 2.60
C PRO A 299 10.07 -6.68 3.59
N TYR A 300 10.60 -5.67 4.29
CA TYR A 300 11.76 -5.81 5.17
C TYR A 300 11.38 -5.78 6.63
N ALA A 301 12.18 -6.43 7.50
CA ALA A 301 11.96 -6.47 8.96
C ALA A 301 12.41 -5.17 9.69
N TYR A 302 12.32 -4.04 9.00
CA TYR A 302 12.65 -2.70 9.49
C TYR A 302 11.87 -1.65 8.71
N SER A 303 11.61 -0.51 9.34
CA SER A 303 10.90 0.60 8.69
C SER A 303 11.76 1.25 7.61
N VAL A 304 11.14 1.59 6.49
CA VAL A 304 11.73 2.41 5.43
C VAL A 304 11.09 3.80 5.47
N ALA A 305 11.89 4.86 5.28
CA ALA A 305 11.37 6.21 5.29
C ALA A 305 10.42 6.42 4.09
N LEU A 306 9.25 7.01 4.32
CA LEU A 306 8.24 7.23 3.28
C LEU A 306 8.82 8.00 2.07
N GLN A 307 9.62 9.03 2.36
CA GLN A 307 10.30 9.86 1.35
C GLN A 307 11.35 9.11 0.52
N ASP A 308 11.86 7.97 0.99
CA ASP A 308 12.87 7.18 0.29
C ASP A 308 12.21 6.20 -0.71
N LEU A 309 10.88 6.01 -0.64
CA LEU A 309 10.15 5.19 -1.59
C LEU A 309 10.19 5.80 -3.00
N LEU A 310 10.26 4.93 -4.00
CA LEU A 310 10.30 5.33 -5.41
C LEU A 310 9.12 4.74 -6.16
N ILE A 311 8.61 5.46 -7.15
CA ILE A 311 7.62 4.95 -8.11
C ILE A 311 8.31 4.75 -9.44
N GLN A 312 8.21 3.54 -9.99
CA GLN A 312 8.67 3.23 -11.33
C GLN A 312 7.47 3.14 -12.28
N ASP A 313 7.53 3.95 -13.34
CA ASP A 313 6.57 3.97 -14.46
C ASP A 313 7.33 3.63 -15.76
N GLY A 314 7.23 2.39 -16.20
CA GLY A 314 8.05 1.86 -17.30
C GLY A 314 9.55 1.98 -17.02
N ALA A 315 10.25 2.77 -17.86
CA ALA A 315 11.69 3.01 -17.73
C ALA A 315 12.05 4.16 -16.78
N GLN A 316 11.07 4.94 -16.33
CA GLN A 316 11.30 6.10 -15.47
C GLN A 316 11.16 5.71 -14.00
N THR A 317 12.14 6.09 -13.18
CA THR A 317 12.08 5.97 -11.72
C THR A 317 11.97 7.37 -11.12
N LEU A 318 10.94 7.58 -10.30
CA LEU A 318 10.59 8.84 -9.69
C LEU A 318 10.68 8.73 -8.17
N THR A 319 11.10 9.82 -7.52
CA THR A 319 10.84 9.98 -6.08
C THR A 319 9.35 10.07 -5.82
N LEU A 320 8.92 9.76 -4.59
CA LEU A 320 7.50 9.85 -4.23
C LEU A 320 6.91 11.24 -4.52
N GLY A 321 7.62 12.31 -4.15
CA GLY A 321 7.16 13.69 -4.42
C GLY A 321 7.01 14.01 -5.92
N GLN A 322 7.87 13.46 -6.78
CA GLN A 322 7.72 13.61 -8.23
C GLN A 322 6.53 12.80 -8.77
N ALA A 323 6.27 11.62 -8.22
CA ALA A 323 5.14 10.79 -8.61
C ALA A 323 3.80 11.43 -8.21
N VAL A 324 3.74 12.06 -7.03
CA VAL A 324 2.60 12.87 -6.58
C VAL A 324 2.38 14.06 -7.51
N ALA A 325 3.43 14.84 -7.80
CA ALA A 325 3.33 15.98 -8.72
C ALA A 325 2.93 15.59 -10.15
N ALA A 326 3.19 14.34 -10.55
CA ALA A 326 2.78 13.79 -11.84
C ALA A 326 1.40 13.12 -11.82
N GLY A 327 0.69 13.12 -10.68
CA GLY A 327 -0.63 12.52 -10.53
C GLY A 327 -0.64 10.99 -10.66
N LEU A 328 0.47 10.31 -10.29
CA LEU A 328 0.58 8.86 -10.36
C LEU A 328 0.03 8.16 -9.11
N VAL A 329 0.19 8.80 -7.95
CA VAL A 329 -0.20 8.34 -6.61
C VAL A 329 -0.69 9.53 -5.78
N GLU A 330 -1.43 9.27 -4.71
CA GLU A 330 -1.91 10.30 -3.78
C GLU A 330 -0.75 11.00 -3.03
N ALA A 331 -0.99 12.25 -2.59
CA ALA A 331 -0.02 13.01 -1.80
C ALA A 331 0.32 12.33 -0.46
N GLN A 332 -0.66 11.66 0.15
CA GLN A 332 -0.49 10.81 1.32
C GLN A 332 -0.84 9.36 0.96
N PRO A 333 0.10 8.60 0.38
CA PRO A 333 -0.22 7.38 -0.37
C PRO A 333 -0.39 6.13 0.51
N LEU A 334 -0.01 6.17 1.79
CA LEU A 334 -0.04 4.99 2.66
C LEU A 334 -1.15 5.12 3.70
N HIS A 335 -2.24 4.39 3.47
CA HIS A 335 -3.40 4.33 4.37
C HIS A 335 -3.34 3.09 5.25
N GLU A 336 -3.13 3.25 6.56
CA GLU A 336 -3.20 2.17 7.55
C GLU A 336 -4.53 2.18 8.30
N TYR A 337 -4.89 1.07 8.94
CA TYR A 337 -6.13 0.96 9.70
C TYR A 337 -5.84 0.77 11.19
N ASP A 338 -6.34 1.68 12.03
CA ASP A 338 -6.07 1.70 13.47
C ASP A 338 -6.97 0.76 14.29
N GLY A 339 -7.85 0.02 13.61
CA GLY A 339 -8.88 -0.83 14.20
C GLY A 339 -10.28 -0.21 14.15
N THR A 340 -10.38 1.10 13.94
CA THR A 340 -11.65 1.84 13.92
C THR A 340 -11.84 2.72 12.68
N ALA A 341 -10.76 3.25 12.13
CA ALA A 341 -10.75 4.12 10.96
C ALA A 341 -9.41 4.03 10.23
N TYR A 342 -9.39 4.55 9.00
CA TYR A 342 -8.15 4.75 8.25
C TYR A 342 -7.37 5.97 8.78
N GLN A 343 -6.05 5.84 8.80
CA GLN A 343 -5.08 6.89 9.07
C GLN A 343 -4.05 6.90 7.94
N THR A 344 -3.43 8.05 7.68
CA THR A 344 -2.32 8.14 6.73
C THR A 344 -0.98 8.12 7.47
N SER A 345 -0.01 7.37 6.95
CA SER A 345 1.37 7.44 7.41
C SER A 345 2.12 8.57 6.70
N ASP A 346 2.77 9.44 7.46
CA ASP A 346 3.52 10.60 6.97
C ASP A 346 5.05 10.44 7.07
N THR A 347 5.51 9.33 7.67
CA THR A 347 6.92 9.15 8.05
C THR A 347 7.51 7.84 7.58
N GLU A 348 6.81 6.73 7.76
CA GLU A 348 7.38 5.39 7.60
C GLU A 348 6.48 4.40 6.88
N PHE A 349 7.12 3.50 6.13
CA PHE A 349 6.53 2.26 5.68
C PHE A 349 6.98 1.15 6.65
N ALA A 350 6.14 0.85 7.64
CA ALA A 350 6.53 0.00 8.75
C ALA A 350 6.38 -1.50 8.44
N PRO A 351 7.27 -2.37 8.99
CA PRO A 351 7.05 -3.81 8.99
C PRO A 351 5.82 -4.17 9.82
N TRP A 352 5.26 -5.35 9.58
CA TRP A 352 4.10 -5.91 10.32
C TRP A 352 2.79 -5.13 10.17
N THR A 353 2.79 -4.05 9.39
CA THR A 353 1.64 -3.18 9.15
C THR A 353 1.29 -3.22 7.68
N GLY A 354 0.02 -3.47 7.41
CA GLY A 354 -0.51 -3.37 6.05
C GLY A 354 -1.06 -1.99 5.74
N TYR A 355 -0.97 -1.63 4.47
CA TYR A 355 -1.38 -0.34 3.95
C TYR A 355 -2.20 -0.50 2.67
N PHE A 356 -3.10 0.42 2.42
CA PHE A 356 -3.64 0.67 1.09
C PHE A 356 -2.86 1.79 0.41
N VAL A 357 -2.62 1.62 -0.89
CA VAL A 357 -2.11 2.66 -1.80
C VAL A 357 -2.90 2.67 -3.09
N ALA A 358 -3.26 3.84 -3.59
CA ALA A 358 -3.94 4.00 -4.87
C ALA A 358 -2.94 4.28 -6.00
N ASN A 359 -3.03 3.49 -7.08
CA ASN A 359 -2.48 3.85 -8.38
C ASN A 359 -3.55 4.62 -9.16
N LEU A 360 -3.28 5.90 -9.42
CA LEU A 360 -4.23 6.82 -10.06
C LEU A 360 -4.27 6.67 -11.58
N THR A 361 -3.48 5.76 -12.15
CA THR A 361 -3.31 5.59 -13.59
C THR A 361 -3.98 4.29 -14.09
N PRO A 362 -4.36 4.22 -15.38
CA PRO A 362 -4.94 3.00 -15.97
C PRO A 362 -3.91 1.92 -16.30
N ARG A 363 -2.63 2.12 -15.94
CA ARG A 363 -1.52 1.19 -16.22
C ARG A 363 -0.88 0.73 -14.92
N GLN A 364 -0.21 -0.42 -14.94
CA GLN A 364 0.53 -0.89 -13.77
C GLN A 364 1.75 0.00 -13.49
N LEU A 365 1.93 0.38 -12.23
CA LEU A 365 3.15 1.00 -11.70
C LEU A 365 3.91 -0.02 -10.84
N SER A 366 5.14 0.32 -10.43
CA SER A 366 5.87 -0.43 -9.41
C SER A 366 6.33 0.50 -8.29
N LEU A 367 5.93 0.20 -7.05
CA LEU A 367 6.49 0.83 -5.87
C LEU A 367 7.81 0.12 -5.53
N ILE A 368 8.91 0.85 -5.55
CA ILE A 368 10.22 0.32 -5.19
C ILE A 368 10.52 0.71 -3.75
N VAL A 369 10.78 -0.31 -2.92
CA VAL A 369 11.12 -0.15 -1.51
C VAL A 369 12.63 -0.36 -1.36
N PRO A 370 13.43 0.69 -1.11
CA PRO A 370 14.87 0.52 -0.91
C PRO A 370 15.18 -0.25 0.38
N ALA A 371 16.23 -1.08 0.36
CA ALA A 371 16.73 -1.79 1.53
C ALA A 371 17.54 -0.87 2.46
N ARG A 372 16.90 0.19 2.97
CA ARG A 372 17.52 1.22 3.82
C ARG A 372 16.62 1.53 5.00
N GLU A 373 17.14 1.30 6.20
CA GLU A 373 16.40 1.58 7.43
C GLU A 373 16.21 3.10 7.61
N MET A 374 15.00 3.46 8.01
CA MET A 374 14.65 4.82 8.39
C MET A 374 15.53 5.28 9.58
N THR A 375 16.13 6.46 9.43
CA THR A 375 16.88 7.07 10.53
C THR A 375 15.96 7.84 11.49
N LEU A 376 16.39 8.02 12.74
CA LEU A 376 15.69 8.88 13.70
C LEU A 376 15.52 10.34 13.21
N ALA A 377 16.45 10.82 12.38
CA ALA A 377 16.36 12.15 11.77
C ALA A 377 15.20 12.22 10.77
N ALA A 378 15.03 11.20 9.92
CA ALA A 378 13.89 11.08 9.01
C ALA A 378 12.57 11.01 9.78
N LYS A 379 12.52 10.26 10.89
CA LYS A 379 11.32 10.19 11.76
C LYS A 379 10.91 11.54 12.37
N ARG A 380 11.86 12.48 12.53
CA ARG A 380 11.60 13.84 13.06
C ARG A 380 11.25 14.86 11.98
N ASN A 381 11.38 14.51 10.71
CA ASN A 381 11.09 15.37 9.58
C ASN A 381 10.06 14.68 8.68
N PRO A 382 8.79 14.60 9.13
CA PRO A 382 7.72 13.99 8.35
C PRO A 382 7.59 14.65 6.98
N ALA A 383 6.95 13.95 6.03
CA ALA A 383 6.50 14.59 4.81
C ALA A 383 5.72 15.87 5.17
N GLN A 384 5.96 16.96 4.42
CA GLN A 384 5.27 18.21 4.69
C GLN A 384 3.77 18.00 4.45
N ASN A 385 3.00 17.97 5.53
CA ASN A 385 1.54 17.99 5.42
C ASN A 385 1.12 19.31 4.76
N PRO A 386 0.08 19.28 3.91
CA PRO A 386 -0.49 20.50 3.38
C PRO A 386 -0.90 21.42 4.55
N PRO A 387 -0.86 22.75 4.36
CA PRO A 387 -1.40 23.67 5.35
C PRO A 387 -2.87 23.32 5.61
N ALA A 388 -3.30 23.53 6.86
CA ALA A 388 -4.68 23.31 7.24
C ALA A 388 -5.62 24.12 6.31
N PRO A 389 -6.76 23.53 5.87
CA PRO A 389 -7.74 24.26 5.09
C PRO A 389 -8.24 25.51 5.82
N ASP A 390 -8.64 26.54 5.06
CA ASP A 390 -9.21 27.79 5.60
C ASP A 390 -10.50 27.52 6.37
N TRP A 391 -11.26 26.54 5.89
CA TRP A 391 -12.46 26.02 6.52
C TRP A 391 -12.57 24.51 6.30
N LEU A 392 -13.01 23.77 7.32
CA LEU A 392 -13.16 22.32 7.26
C LEU A 392 -14.37 21.87 8.07
N LEU A 393 -15.21 21.01 7.49
CA LEU A 393 -16.31 20.32 8.13
C LEU A 393 -16.04 18.82 8.14
N THR A 394 -15.90 18.25 9.33
CA THR A 394 -15.84 16.81 9.52
C THR A 394 -17.24 16.29 9.80
N ALA A 395 -17.81 15.53 8.87
CA ALA A 395 -19.04 14.78 9.08
C ALA A 395 -18.68 13.34 9.48
N SER A 396 -19.42 12.77 10.44
CA SER A 396 -19.13 11.42 10.92
C SER A 396 -20.35 10.68 11.45
N HIS A 397 -20.22 9.36 11.47
CA HIS A 397 -21.18 8.42 12.02
C HIS A 397 -20.42 7.31 12.75
N ARG A 398 -21.00 6.77 13.82
CA ARG A 398 -20.47 5.59 14.51
C ARG A 398 -21.54 4.51 14.52
N ASP A 399 -21.17 3.32 14.04
CA ASP A 399 -22.07 2.17 14.05
C ASP A 399 -22.15 1.49 15.43
N ALA A 400 -23.00 0.47 15.55
CA ALA A 400 -23.21 -0.26 16.81
C ALA A 400 -21.98 -1.04 17.28
N ASP A 401 -21.07 -1.42 16.35
CA ASP A 401 -19.82 -2.13 16.65
C ASP A 401 -18.69 -1.15 17.02
N GLY A 402 -18.95 0.15 16.93
CA GLY A 402 -18.00 1.21 17.27
C GLY A 402 -17.12 1.66 16.10
N ASN A 403 -17.30 1.13 14.89
CA ASN A 403 -16.58 1.60 13.71
C ASN A 403 -17.02 3.03 13.37
N ARG A 404 -16.08 3.86 12.94
CA ARG A 404 -16.33 5.26 12.61
C ARG A 404 -16.25 5.47 11.10
N ALA A 405 -17.35 5.92 10.51
CA ALA A 405 -17.37 6.47 9.17
C ALA A 405 -17.20 7.99 9.25
N MET A 406 -16.37 8.58 8.39
CA MET A 406 -15.99 9.98 8.46
C MET A 406 -15.62 10.52 7.09
N VAL A 407 -16.00 11.77 6.84
CA VAL A 407 -15.52 12.55 5.70
C VAL A 407 -15.23 13.98 6.13
N ASP A 408 -14.14 14.53 5.60
CA ASP A 408 -13.75 15.92 5.71
C ASP A 408 -14.13 16.68 4.43
N LEU A 409 -14.88 17.78 4.55
CA LEU A 409 -15.23 18.66 3.44
C LEU A 409 -14.64 20.04 3.71
N GLY A 410 -13.83 20.57 2.79
CA GLY A 410 -13.04 21.77 3.11
C GLY A 410 -12.97 22.81 2.00
N ILE A 411 -12.53 24.00 2.38
CA ILE A 411 -12.19 25.10 1.47
C ILE A 411 -10.76 25.52 1.78
N ALA A 412 -9.91 25.59 0.77
CA ALA A 412 -8.54 26.08 0.91
C ALA A 412 -8.12 26.94 -0.28
N ALA A 413 -7.42 28.04 0.01
CA ALA A 413 -6.76 28.83 -1.00
C ALA A 413 -5.68 28.00 -1.72
N GLY A 414 -5.85 27.82 -3.03
CA GLY A 414 -4.94 27.03 -3.86
C GLY A 414 -5.35 25.58 -4.06
N ALA A 415 -6.45 25.12 -3.45
CA ALA A 415 -7.06 23.84 -3.81
C ALA A 415 -7.60 23.91 -5.26
N GLU A 416 -7.42 22.83 -5.99
CA GLU A 416 -7.76 22.71 -7.40
C GLU A 416 -9.00 21.83 -7.59
N GLU A 417 -9.48 21.74 -8.83
CA GLU A 417 -10.56 20.82 -9.17
C GLU A 417 -9.93 19.50 -9.65
N GLY A 418 -10.12 18.42 -8.88
CA GLY A 418 -9.47 17.12 -9.10
C GLY A 418 -8.40 16.83 -8.05
N SER A 419 -7.64 15.73 -8.22
CA SER A 419 -6.69 15.25 -7.20
C SER A 419 -5.57 16.27 -6.94
N ASP A 420 -5.54 16.79 -5.72
CA ASP A 420 -4.46 17.64 -5.23
C ASP A 420 -3.92 17.16 -3.87
N GLN A 421 -3.12 18.00 -3.20
CA GLN A 421 -2.49 17.65 -1.92
C GLN A 421 -3.45 17.68 -0.73
N TRP A 422 -4.62 18.30 -0.86
CA TRP A 422 -5.62 18.42 0.20
C TRP A 422 -6.68 17.33 0.13
N ASP A 423 -6.85 16.69 -1.02
CA ASP A 423 -7.75 15.57 -1.20
C ASP A 423 -7.17 14.24 -0.69
N LEU A 424 -8.04 13.39 -0.13
CA LEU A 424 -7.72 12.02 0.25
C LEU A 424 -8.82 11.09 -0.26
N LEU A 425 -8.43 10.09 -1.05
CA LEU A 425 -9.34 9.07 -1.52
C LEU A 425 -9.79 8.19 -0.36
N LEU A 426 -11.01 7.68 -0.42
CA LEU A 426 -11.52 6.70 0.54
C LEU A 426 -10.97 5.31 0.16
N PRO A 427 -10.12 4.68 1.00
CA PRO A 427 -9.68 3.32 0.75
C PRO A 427 -10.86 2.33 0.80
N PRO A 428 -10.72 1.12 0.23
CA PRO A 428 -11.76 0.10 0.31
C PRO A 428 -12.19 -0.11 1.76
N PRO A 429 -13.49 -0.20 2.09
CA PRO A 429 -13.93 -0.31 3.47
C PRO A 429 -13.33 -1.54 4.15
N ALA A 430 -12.96 -1.45 5.43
CA ALA A 430 -12.54 -2.63 6.17
C ALA A 430 -13.66 -3.70 6.13
N PRO A 431 -13.35 -5.02 6.07
CA PRO A 431 -14.37 -6.05 5.83
C PRO A 431 -15.55 -6.10 6.83
N GLY A 432 -15.37 -5.57 8.04
CA GLY A 432 -16.41 -5.47 9.07
C GLY A 432 -17.16 -4.13 9.10
N CYS A 433 -16.79 -3.17 8.25
CA CYS A 433 -17.38 -1.85 8.23
C CYS A 433 -18.79 -1.91 7.60
N ARG A 434 -19.82 -1.58 8.39
CA ARG A 434 -21.22 -1.64 7.93
C ARG A 434 -21.68 -0.39 7.22
N THR A 435 -21.06 0.75 7.52
CA THR A 435 -21.43 2.05 6.99
C THR A 435 -20.21 2.77 6.46
N THR A 436 -20.28 3.26 5.23
CA THR A 436 -19.27 4.16 4.66
C THR A 436 -19.86 5.56 4.46
N LEU A 437 -18.98 6.55 4.60
CA LEU A 437 -19.30 7.96 4.43
C LEU A 437 -18.20 8.59 3.57
N CYS A 438 -18.54 9.15 2.41
CA CYS A 438 -17.57 9.78 1.52
C CYS A 438 -18.16 10.96 0.75
N SER A 439 -17.29 11.85 0.29
CA SER A 439 -17.62 12.76 -0.80
C SER A 439 -17.49 12.01 -2.11
N TYR A 440 -18.49 12.13 -2.99
CA TYR A 440 -18.42 11.61 -4.35
C TYR A 440 -18.03 12.75 -5.30
N ASN A 441 -16.88 12.62 -5.94
CA ASN A 441 -16.37 13.59 -6.90
C ASN A 441 -16.14 12.94 -8.28
N LYS A 442 -16.93 13.39 -9.27
CA LYS A 442 -16.91 12.86 -10.64
C LYS A 442 -15.66 13.22 -11.45
N GLU A 443 -14.89 14.23 -11.00
CA GLU A 443 -13.66 14.69 -11.64
C GLU A 443 -12.52 13.67 -11.45
N PHE A 444 -12.66 12.77 -10.48
CA PHE A 444 -11.74 11.64 -10.30
C PHE A 444 -12.08 10.47 -11.25
N PRO A 445 -11.07 9.71 -11.70
CA PRO A 445 -11.28 8.53 -12.53
C PRO A 445 -11.99 7.43 -11.74
N GLU A 446 -12.88 6.67 -12.39
CA GLU A 446 -13.39 5.41 -11.80
C GLU A 446 -12.23 4.41 -11.62
N PRO A 447 -12.19 3.64 -10.50
CA PRO A 447 -13.16 3.58 -9.39
C PRO A 447 -12.92 4.61 -8.26
N LEU A 448 -11.94 5.50 -8.40
CA LEU A 448 -11.40 6.37 -7.36
C LEU A 448 -12.21 7.66 -7.12
N ARG A 449 -13.54 7.58 -7.17
CA ARG A 449 -14.44 8.75 -7.02
C ARG A 449 -14.92 9.05 -5.61
N SER A 450 -14.59 8.17 -4.67
CA SER A 450 -14.96 8.32 -3.26
C SER A 450 -13.80 8.92 -2.49
N LEU A 451 -14.04 10.00 -1.76
CA LEU A 451 -13.04 10.71 -0.97
C LEU A 451 -13.42 10.70 0.51
N CYS A 452 -12.44 10.46 1.37
CA CYS A 452 -12.56 10.69 2.81
C CYS A 452 -12.19 12.14 3.18
N ARG A 453 -11.54 12.88 2.26
CA ARG A 453 -11.36 14.32 2.34
C ARG A 453 -11.49 14.95 0.95
N ASP A 454 -12.39 15.91 0.79
CA ASP A 454 -12.63 16.67 -0.45
C ASP A 454 -12.53 18.17 -0.14
N VAL A 455 -11.42 18.79 -0.55
CA VAL A 455 -11.14 20.21 -0.32
C VAL A 455 -11.17 20.95 -1.64
N ARG A 456 -11.90 22.07 -1.69
CA ARG A 456 -12.11 22.82 -2.93
C ARG A 456 -11.61 24.25 -2.82
N GLY A 457 -11.26 24.83 -3.97
CA GLY A 457 -10.91 26.23 -4.07
C GLY A 457 -12.07 27.16 -3.65
N PRO A 458 -11.78 28.39 -3.19
CA PRO A 458 -12.81 29.33 -2.76
C PRO A 458 -13.73 29.74 -3.92
N SER A 459 -15.02 29.91 -3.60
CA SER A 459 -16.06 30.35 -4.53
C SER A 459 -16.68 31.67 -4.08
N ALA A 460 -17.09 32.51 -5.04
CA ALA A 460 -17.74 33.78 -4.76
C ALA A 460 -19.19 33.63 -4.24
N SER A 461 -19.88 32.57 -4.64
CA SER A 461 -21.31 32.37 -4.35
C SER A 461 -21.60 31.16 -3.46
N GLY A 462 -20.83 30.09 -3.61
CA GLY A 462 -20.98 28.86 -2.83
C GLY A 462 -20.36 27.61 -3.49
N ILE A 463 -20.31 26.53 -2.71
CA ILE A 463 -19.70 25.23 -3.01
C ILE A 463 -20.62 24.14 -2.46
N ALA A 464 -20.76 23.02 -3.16
CA ALA A 464 -21.54 21.88 -2.69
C ALA A 464 -20.84 20.55 -2.94
N TRP A 465 -20.93 19.66 -1.95
CA TRP A 465 -20.39 18.30 -1.98
C TRP A 465 -21.53 17.30 -2.02
N THR A 466 -21.38 16.27 -2.85
CA THR A 466 -22.29 15.12 -2.86
C THR A 466 -21.80 14.12 -1.84
N LEU A 467 -22.47 14.07 -0.70
CA LEU A 467 -22.17 13.14 0.37
C LEU A 467 -22.88 11.82 0.11
N THR A 468 -22.13 10.73 0.14
CA THR A 468 -22.67 9.38 -0.06
C THR A 468 -22.58 8.61 1.25
N VAL A 469 -23.72 8.10 1.70
CA VAL A 469 -23.83 7.19 2.85
C VAL A 469 -24.25 5.83 2.32
N SER A 470 -23.40 4.82 2.45
CA SER A 470 -23.77 3.44 2.15
C SER A 470 -23.86 2.68 3.45
N SER A 471 -24.94 1.94 3.67
CA SER A 471 -25.09 1.09 4.85
C SER A 471 -25.61 -0.30 4.47
N GLY A 472 -25.05 -1.32 5.11
CA GLY A 472 -25.52 -2.71 4.98
C GLY A 472 -26.86 -2.96 5.66
N GLU A 473 -27.35 -2.02 6.49
CA GLU A 473 -28.59 -2.15 7.25
C GLU A 473 -29.57 -1.01 6.93
N SER A 474 -30.86 -1.32 6.96
CA SER A 474 -31.91 -0.28 6.91
C SER A 474 -32.11 0.30 8.30
N GLY A 475 -32.20 1.63 8.40
CA GLY A 475 -32.43 2.26 9.70
C GLY A 475 -32.03 3.73 9.77
N PRO A 476 -32.26 4.34 10.95
CA PRO A 476 -31.80 5.68 11.25
C PRO A 476 -30.27 5.71 11.42
N ILE A 477 -29.62 6.58 10.66
CA ILE A 477 -28.21 6.91 10.76
C ILE A 477 -28.12 8.32 11.34
N GLU A 478 -27.55 8.45 12.53
CA GLU A 478 -27.20 9.75 13.08
C GLU A 478 -25.91 10.25 12.44
N LEU A 479 -26.02 11.32 11.66
CA LEU A 479 -24.90 12.03 11.06
C LEU A 479 -24.56 13.23 11.95
N ALA A 480 -23.41 13.18 12.60
CA ALA A 480 -22.87 14.28 13.39
C ALA A 480 -21.84 15.08 12.57
N TRP A 481 -21.68 16.36 12.84
CA TRP A 481 -20.67 17.18 12.20
C TRP A 481 -20.06 18.22 13.14
N GLU A 482 -18.82 18.59 12.82
CA GLU A 482 -18.06 19.64 13.48
C GLU A 482 -17.26 20.43 12.43
N ALA A 483 -17.39 21.75 12.46
CA ALA A 483 -16.75 22.68 11.55
C ALA A 483 -15.68 23.50 12.27
N SER A 484 -14.51 23.59 11.66
CA SER A 484 -13.37 24.39 12.09
C SER A 484 -13.00 25.42 11.01
N GLY A 485 -12.20 26.42 11.39
CA GLY A 485 -11.91 27.57 10.52
C GLY A 485 -13.09 28.56 10.42
N GLU A 486 -12.97 29.50 9.49
CA GLU A 486 -13.96 30.56 9.26
C GLU A 486 -14.54 30.48 7.85
N LEU A 487 -15.88 30.50 7.76
CA LEU A 487 -16.56 30.63 6.48
C LEU A 487 -16.39 32.04 5.92
N PRO A 488 -16.40 32.20 4.58
CA PRO A 488 -16.50 33.51 3.96
C PRO A 488 -17.70 34.31 4.51
N ALA A 489 -17.53 35.63 4.63
CA ALA A 489 -18.57 36.49 5.18
C ALA A 489 -19.89 36.38 4.38
N GLY A 490 -21.00 36.19 5.09
CA GLY A 490 -22.32 36.01 4.48
C GLY A 490 -22.64 34.60 4.00
N PHE A 491 -21.73 33.63 4.18
CA PHE A 491 -22.00 32.24 3.86
C PHE A 491 -22.73 31.53 5.01
N SER A 492 -23.51 30.52 4.67
CA SER A 492 -24.20 29.61 5.59
C SER A 492 -24.10 28.18 5.05
N MET A 493 -24.48 27.20 5.88
CA MET A 493 -24.37 25.78 5.55
C MET A 493 -25.75 25.12 5.54
N ARG A 494 -25.97 24.18 4.62
CA ARG A 494 -27.18 23.34 4.53
C ARG A 494 -26.82 21.89 4.25
N LEU A 495 -27.49 20.99 4.97
CA LEU A 495 -27.57 19.58 4.61
C LEU A 495 -28.87 19.37 3.85
N ILE A 496 -28.78 18.97 2.60
CA ILE A 496 -29.92 18.73 1.71
C ILE A 496 -30.09 17.22 1.56
N ASP A 497 -31.31 16.74 1.79
CA ASP A 497 -31.74 15.36 1.55
C ASP A 497 -32.74 15.35 0.38
N PRO A 498 -32.27 15.13 -0.86
CA PRO A 498 -33.13 15.07 -2.04
C PRO A 498 -34.19 13.97 -1.93
N SER A 499 -33.89 12.85 -1.27
CA SER A 499 -34.82 11.72 -1.14
C SER A 499 -36.07 12.07 -0.32
N ARG A 500 -35.91 12.98 0.64
CA ARG A 500 -37.01 13.47 1.49
C ARG A 500 -37.64 14.75 1.02
N GLY A 501 -37.07 15.41 0.02
CA GLY A 501 -37.57 16.71 -0.38
C GLY A 501 -37.29 17.80 0.68
N ALA A 502 -36.25 17.65 1.52
CA ALA A 502 -36.02 18.49 2.68
C ALA A 502 -34.54 18.90 2.83
N TRP A 503 -34.29 19.94 3.64
CA TRP A 503 -32.95 20.34 4.04
C TRP A 503 -32.98 20.84 5.50
N VAL A 504 -31.81 20.81 6.13
CA VAL A 504 -31.58 21.33 7.49
C VAL A 504 -30.45 22.35 7.44
N GLY A 505 -30.64 23.49 8.10
CA GLY A 505 -29.57 24.48 8.28
C GLY A 505 -28.53 23.91 9.24
N MET A 506 -27.25 24.04 8.90
CA MET A 506 -26.17 23.51 9.72
C MET A 506 -25.45 24.66 10.45
N ASP A 507 -25.26 24.48 11.75
CA ASP A 507 -24.37 25.31 12.56
C ASP A 507 -22.95 24.71 12.60
N ARG A 508 -22.01 25.35 13.31
CA ARG A 508 -20.62 24.86 13.43
C ARG A 508 -20.53 23.44 13.99
N SER A 509 -21.46 23.01 14.82
CA SER A 509 -21.55 21.64 15.30
C SER A 509 -23.00 21.24 15.41
N GLY A 510 -23.32 19.99 15.06
CA GLY A 510 -24.68 19.50 15.14
C GLY A 510 -24.79 18.03 14.77
N ALA A 511 -26.01 17.51 14.83
CA ALA A 511 -26.33 16.18 14.38
C ALA A 511 -27.71 16.15 13.72
N HIS A 512 -27.89 15.26 12.76
CA HIS A 512 -29.16 15.03 12.08
C HIS A 512 -29.32 13.55 11.76
N THR A 513 -30.51 13.01 12.03
CA THR A 513 -30.85 11.64 11.69
C THR A 513 -31.36 11.56 10.25
N VAL A 514 -30.66 10.80 9.42
CA VAL A 514 -31.12 10.42 8.09
C VAL A 514 -31.57 8.96 8.11
N LEU A 515 -32.51 8.55 7.25
CA LEU A 515 -32.82 7.11 7.11
C LEU A 515 -32.15 6.58 5.86
N SER A 516 -31.35 5.53 6.03
CA SER A 516 -30.76 4.79 4.93
C SER A 516 -31.83 3.97 4.22
N PRO A 517 -31.88 3.95 2.87
CA PRO A 517 -32.66 2.98 2.13
C PRO A 517 -32.14 1.56 2.39
N GLU A 518 -33.02 0.56 2.30
CA GLU A 518 -32.65 -0.86 2.47
C GLU A 518 -31.67 -1.28 1.37
N ALA A 519 -30.48 -1.77 1.78
CA ALA A 519 -29.39 -2.19 0.89
C ALA A 519 -29.04 -1.16 -0.21
N GLY A 520 -29.11 0.13 0.13
CA GLY A 520 -28.97 1.22 -0.83
C GLY A 520 -27.97 2.28 -0.42
N VAL A 521 -27.68 3.15 -1.39
CA VAL A 521 -26.83 4.31 -1.24
C VAL A 521 -27.72 5.54 -1.03
N LEU A 522 -27.54 6.25 0.08
CA LEU A 522 -28.17 7.53 0.34
C LEU A 522 -27.24 8.66 -0.14
N SER A 523 -27.72 9.45 -1.10
CA SER A 523 -27.03 10.66 -1.55
C SER A 523 -27.61 11.89 -0.87
N LEU A 524 -26.77 12.59 -0.12
CA LEU A 524 -27.03 13.88 0.52
C LEU A 524 -26.17 14.95 -0.16
N ILE A 525 -26.52 16.22 0.03
CA ILE A 525 -25.70 17.33 -0.43
C ILE A 525 -25.37 18.23 0.75
N VAL A 526 -24.09 18.44 1.02
CA VAL A 526 -23.63 19.49 1.93
C VAL A 526 -23.32 20.72 1.08
N ALA A 527 -24.04 21.81 1.32
CA ALA A 527 -23.90 23.04 0.55
C ALA A 527 -23.49 24.20 1.46
N VAL A 528 -22.52 24.99 1.02
CA VAL A 528 -21.97 26.14 1.74
C VAL A 528 -21.96 27.33 0.81
N GLY A 529 -22.61 28.44 1.17
CA GLY A 529 -22.68 29.60 0.27
C GLY A 529 -23.58 30.71 0.77
N THR A 530 -23.74 31.74 -0.07
CA THR A 530 -24.71 32.82 0.13
C THR A 530 -26.14 32.26 0.17
N THR A 531 -27.06 32.96 0.84
CA THR A 531 -28.46 32.52 0.95
C THR A 531 -29.12 32.29 -0.42
N GLU A 532 -28.90 33.19 -1.38
CA GLU A 532 -29.45 33.10 -2.73
C GLU A 532 -28.92 31.86 -3.47
N TRP A 533 -27.62 31.61 -3.40
CA TRP A 533 -27.01 30.45 -4.05
C TRP A 533 -27.47 29.12 -3.42
N LEU A 534 -27.60 29.07 -2.09
CA LEU A 534 -28.10 27.89 -1.38
C LEU A 534 -29.56 27.57 -1.75
N ASP A 535 -30.38 28.60 -1.99
CA ASP A 535 -31.75 28.42 -2.47
C ASP A 535 -31.75 27.82 -3.88
N GLN A 536 -30.95 28.36 -4.81
CA GLN A 536 -30.79 27.81 -6.16
C GLN A 536 -30.26 26.37 -6.16
N GLN A 537 -29.29 26.04 -5.28
CA GLN A 537 -28.75 24.69 -5.20
C GLN A 537 -29.76 23.67 -4.64
N SER A 538 -30.59 24.12 -3.70
CA SER A 538 -31.72 23.32 -3.21
C SER A 538 -32.70 23.05 -4.35
N GLU A 539 -32.99 24.05 -5.18
CA GLU A 539 -33.85 23.93 -6.37
C GLU A 539 -33.33 22.94 -7.39
N ALA A 540 -32.05 23.06 -7.74
CA ALA A 540 -31.38 22.18 -8.69
C ALA A 540 -31.40 20.71 -8.24
N SER A 541 -31.46 20.45 -6.93
CA SER A 541 -31.50 19.12 -6.32
C SER A 541 -32.90 18.47 -6.36
N GLY A 542 -33.81 18.96 -7.20
CA GLY A 542 -35.16 18.42 -7.37
C GLY A 542 -36.13 18.83 -6.25
N LEU A 543 -35.70 19.74 -5.37
CA LEU A 543 -36.59 20.34 -4.40
C LEU A 543 -37.31 21.50 -5.11
N PRO A 544 -38.65 21.58 -5.17
CA PRO A 544 -39.33 22.68 -5.88
C PRO A 544 -38.84 24.07 -5.46
N GLY A 545 -38.70 25.06 -6.35
CA GLY A 545 -38.29 26.44 -5.97
C GLY A 545 -39.29 27.26 -5.16
N GLN A 546 -40.17 26.62 -4.40
CA GLN A 546 -41.31 27.25 -3.75
C GLN A 546 -41.38 26.85 -2.27
N HIS A 547 -41.30 27.84 -1.37
CA HIS A 547 -41.29 27.63 0.09
C HIS A 547 -42.55 26.98 0.68
N LEU A 548 -43.64 26.91 -0.09
CA LEU A 548 -44.88 26.23 0.23
C LEU A 548 -45.34 25.40 -0.97
N ASP A 549 -45.45 24.08 -0.78
CA ASP A 549 -46.11 23.15 -1.71
C ASP A 549 -47.14 22.32 -0.94
N ALA A 550 -48.25 21.98 -1.58
CA ALA A 550 -49.30 21.18 -0.94
C ALA A 550 -49.98 20.24 -1.93
N SER A 551 -50.31 19.03 -1.49
CA SER A 551 -51.07 18.05 -2.27
C SER A 551 -51.97 17.19 -1.39
N ILE A 552 -53.06 16.67 -1.97
CA ILE A 552 -53.93 15.70 -1.29
C ILE A 552 -53.25 14.34 -1.33
N MET A 553 -53.19 13.66 -0.19
CA MET A 553 -52.75 12.27 -0.09
C MET A 553 -53.94 11.32 -0.26
N GLY A 554 -53.72 10.21 -0.98
CA GLY A 554 -54.75 9.20 -1.23
C GLY A 554 -55.66 9.50 -2.43
N GLY A 555 -56.76 8.75 -2.53
CA GLY A 555 -57.69 8.85 -3.64
C GLY A 555 -58.55 10.13 -3.60
N ASN A 556 -58.73 10.75 -4.76
CA ASN A 556 -59.70 11.81 -4.98
C ASN A 556 -60.62 11.36 -6.14
N PRO A 557 -61.86 10.90 -5.86
CA PRO A 557 -62.65 11.15 -4.64
C PRO A 557 -62.24 10.36 -3.39
N GLY A 558 -62.39 10.98 -2.21
CA GLY A 558 -62.13 10.39 -0.89
C GLY A 558 -63.41 10.13 -0.07
N SER A 559 -63.32 9.25 0.94
CA SER A 559 -64.48 8.75 1.72
C SER A 559 -64.58 9.28 3.16
N GLY A 560 -63.68 10.17 3.58
CA GLY A 560 -63.64 10.62 4.98
C GLY A 560 -62.61 11.71 5.24
N VAL A 561 -61.60 11.39 6.05
CA VAL A 561 -60.49 12.30 6.36
C VAL A 561 -59.73 12.61 5.07
N ILE A 562 -59.44 13.88 4.87
CA ILE A 562 -58.61 14.38 3.78
C ILE A 562 -57.26 14.75 4.37
N ASP A 563 -56.25 13.98 4.02
CA ASP A 563 -54.87 14.22 4.40
C ASP A 563 -54.21 15.13 3.37
N VAL A 564 -53.68 16.27 3.82
CA VAL A 564 -52.95 17.22 2.98
C VAL A 564 -51.48 17.14 3.34
N ARG A 565 -50.66 16.69 2.41
CA ARG A 565 -49.22 16.82 2.50
C ARG A 565 -48.86 18.28 2.23
N VAL A 566 -48.24 18.94 3.18
CA VAL A 566 -47.66 20.28 3.04
C VAL A 566 -46.16 20.18 3.19
N VAL A 567 -45.41 20.76 2.25
CA VAL A 567 -43.96 20.87 2.34
C VAL A 567 -43.62 22.32 2.67
N LEU A 568 -43.05 22.52 3.86
CA LEU A 568 -42.58 23.83 4.32
C LEU A 568 -41.05 23.87 4.28
N ARG A 569 -40.48 24.96 3.77
CA ARG A 569 -39.01 25.09 3.63
C ARG A 569 -38.34 25.88 4.74
N ARG A 570 -39.09 26.68 5.49
CA ARG A 570 -38.62 27.43 6.65
C ARG A 570 -39.73 27.49 7.68
N SER A 571 -39.39 27.90 8.90
CA SER A 571 -40.43 28.15 9.88
C SER A 571 -41.24 29.38 9.48
N GLU A 572 -42.53 29.19 9.27
CA GLU A 572 -43.47 30.24 8.89
C GLU A 572 -44.87 29.99 9.47
N GLU A 573 -45.68 31.04 9.53
CA GLU A 573 -47.10 30.94 9.88
C GLU A 573 -47.84 30.22 8.75
N LEU A 574 -48.42 29.07 9.06
CA LEU A 574 -49.18 28.26 8.12
C LEU A 574 -50.67 28.27 8.52
N SER A 575 -51.55 28.45 7.52
CA SER A 575 -52.98 28.24 7.70
C SER A 575 -53.53 27.25 6.68
N LEU A 576 -54.44 26.38 7.11
CA LEU A 576 -55.23 25.49 6.26
C LEU A 576 -56.71 25.75 6.52
N GLN A 577 -57.44 26.11 5.48
CA GLN A 577 -58.86 26.45 5.54
C GLN A 577 -59.65 25.66 4.49
N ALA A 578 -60.81 25.15 4.89
CA ALA A 578 -61.70 24.38 4.02
C ALA A 578 -62.93 25.21 3.60
N TYR A 579 -63.28 25.17 2.33
CA TYR A 579 -64.35 25.94 1.71
C TYR A 579 -65.29 25.06 0.89
N ASP A 580 -66.56 25.45 0.80
CA ASP A 580 -67.52 24.85 -0.15
C ASP A 580 -67.39 25.44 -1.56
N VAL A 581 -68.19 24.93 -2.50
CA VAL A 581 -68.22 25.41 -3.90
C VAL A 581 -68.70 26.85 -4.08
N HIS A 582 -69.38 27.42 -3.08
CA HIS A 582 -69.82 28.82 -3.08
C HIS A 582 -68.78 29.75 -2.45
N GLY A 583 -67.63 29.21 -2.03
CA GLY A 583 -66.58 29.97 -1.35
C GLY A 583 -66.88 30.28 0.11
N ARG A 584 -67.88 29.63 0.71
CA ARG A 584 -68.15 29.76 2.15
C ARG A 584 -67.10 28.97 2.93
N LEU A 585 -66.44 29.64 3.88
CA LEU A 585 -65.52 29.00 4.83
C LEU A 585 -66.32 28.00 5.70
N LEU A 586 -65.88 26.74 5.66
CA LEU A 586 -66.47 25.64 6.44
C LEU A 586 -65.73 25.44 7.75
N ARG A 587 -64.40 25.51 7.70
CA ARG A 587 -63.52 25.29 8.85
C ARG A 587 -62.13 25.89 8.67
N SER A 588 -61.57 26.44 9.73
CA SER A 588 -60.12 26.69 9.85
C SER A 588 -59.47 25.46 10.49
N VAL A 589 -58.82 24.63 9.68
CA VAL A 589 -58.28 23.32 10.09
C VAL A 589 -57.00 23.48 10.90
N LEU A 590 -56.12 24.38 10.47
CA LEU A 590 -54.87 24.74 11.13
C LEU A 590 -54.66 26.24 11.01
N SER A 591 -54.13 26.87 12.06
CA SER A 591 -53.51 28.18 12.01
C SER A 591 -52.40 28.23 13.05
N GLY A 592 -51.15 28.40 12.62
CA GLY A 592 -50.03 28.59 13.54
C GLY A 592 -48.68 28.42 12.87
N ARG A 593 -47.63 28.75 13.63
CA ARG A 593 -46.25 28.62 13.19
C ARG A 593 -45.84 27.16 13.10
N MET A 594 -45.38 26.76 11.92
CA MET A 594 -44.90 25.41 11.66
C MET A 594 -43.39 25.44 11.40
N GLY A 595 -42.71 24.33 11.70
CA GLY A 595 -41.30 24.14 11.35
C GLY A 595 -41.12 23.70 9.90
N PRO A 596 -39.89 23.81 9.34
CA PRO A 596 -39.58 23.24 8.03
C PRO A 596 -39.78 21.72 8.02
N GLY A 597 -40.03 21.14 6.84
CA GLY A 597 -40.23 19.71 6.62
C GLY A 597 -41.58 19.37 6.00
N ILE A 598 -41.82 18.07 5.84
CA ILE A 598 -43.12 17.55 5.40
C ILE A 598 -44.06 17.50 6.59
N GLN A 599 -45.17 18.21 6.50
CA GLN A 599 -46.27 18.19 7.45
C GLN A 599 -47.46 17.47 6.80
N VAL A 600 -48.15 16.63 7.56
CA VAL A 600 -49.44 16.07 7.13
C VAL A 600 -50.52 16.74 7.95
N LEU A 601 -51.40 17.47 7.27
CA LEU A 601 -52.52 18.16 7.88
C LEU A 601 -53.79 17.35 7.64
N HIS A 602 -54.58 17.14 8.69
CA HIS A 602 -55.75 16.29 8.67
C HIS A 602 -57.03 17.11 8.73
N TRP A 603 -57.84 17.07 7.67
CA TRP A 603 -59.20 17.58 7.74
C TRP A 603 -60.20 16.42 7.79
N ASP A 604 -60.91 16.29 8.90
CA ASP A 604 -61.91 15.24 9.18
C ASP A 604 -63.25 15.39 8.42
N ALA A 605 -63.30 16.28 7.41
CA ALA A 605 -64.52 16.61 6.67
C ALA A 605 -65.68 17.07 7.57
N ARG A 606 -65.38 17.87 8.61
CA ARG A 606 -66.36 18.56 9.45
C ARG A 606 -66.23 20.08 9.37
N SER A 607 -67.35 20.78 9.60
CA SER A 607 -67.38 22.24 9.78
C SER A 607 -66.95 22.66 11.18
N ASP A 608 -66.79 23.96 11.43
CA ASP A 608 -66.49 24.52 12.75
C ASP A 608 -67.55 24.19 13.82
N GLU A 609 -68.80 23.90 13.43
CA GLU A 609 -69.87 23.44 14.33
C GLU A 609 -69.75 21.94 14.67
N GLY A 610 -68.69 21.26 14.21
CA GLY A 610 -68.47 19.83 14.41
C GLY A 610 -69.38 18.92 13.56
N ARG A 611 -70.21 19.48 12.67
CA ARG A 611 -71.10 18.73 11.79
C ARG A 611 -70.34 18.21 10.57
N ALA A 612 -70.65 16.98 10.17
CA ALA A 612 -70.03 16.35 9.02
C ALA A 612 -70.54 17.00 7.71
N VAL A 613 -69.62 17.42 6.83
CA VAL A 613 -69.99 18.09 5.56
C VAL A 613 -70.54 17.07 4.55
N PRO A 614 -71.54 17.38 3.70
CA PRO A 614 -72.16 16.40 2.78
C PRO A 614 -71.19 15.87 1.69
N SER A 615 -71.59 14.86 0.92
CA SER A 615 -70.87 14.49 -0.31
C SER A 615 -70.86 15.69 -1.28
N GLY A 616 -69.70 16.00 -1.87
CA GLY A 616 -69.56 17.22 -2.68
C GLY A 616 -68.10 17.59 -3.00
N ILE A 617 -67.93 18.73 -3.67
CA ILE A 617 -66.62 19.30 -3.99
C ILE A 617 -66.25 20.32 -2.90
N TYR A 618 -65.01 20.27 -2.44
CA TYR A 618 -64.46 21.15 -1.42
C TYR A 618 -63.13 21.73 -1.90
N PHE A 619 -62.85 22.96 -1.49
CA PHE A 619 -61.58 23.63 -1.76
C PHE A 619 -60.81 23.81 -0.47
N LEU A 620 -59.55 23.40 -0.48
CA LEU A 620 -58.62 23.63 0.62
C LEU A 620 -57.68 24.75 0.22
N ARG A 621 -57.58 25.78 1.06
CA ARG A 621 -56.66 26.91 0.90
C ARG A 621 -55.57 26.78 1.95
N ILE A 622 -54.33 26.66 1.49
CA ILE A 622 -53.14 26.64 2.33
C ILE A 622 -52.41 27.95 2.11
N SER A 623 -52.14 28.73 3.15
CA SER A 623 -51.41 29.99 3.05
C SER A 623 -50.20 29.99 3.98
N GLY A 624 -49.04 30.38 3.45
CA GLY A 624 -47.76 30.47 4.14
C GLY A 624 -46.95 31.64 3.56
N GLY A 625 -46.62 32.62 4.41
CA GLY A 625 -45.96 33.85 3.97
C GLY A 625 -46.77 34.60 2.91
N GLU A 626 -46.14 34.89 1.76
CA GLU A 626 -46.78 35.56 0.61
C GLU A 626 -47.44 34.57 -0.38
N ARG A 627 -47.41 33.27 -0.08
CA ARG A 627 -47.87 32.21 -0.99
C ARG A 627 -49.17 31.58 -0.52
N GLU A 628 -49.94 31.16 -1.51
CA GLU A 628 -51.21 30.47 -1.33
C GLU A 628 -51.32 29.31 -2.33
N VAL A 629 -51.67 28.12 -1.82
CA VAL A 629 -51.97 26.93 -2.62
C VAL A 629 -53.43 26.56 -2.44
N ARG A 630 -54.13 26.27 -3.55
CA ARG A 630 -55.53 25.83 -3.54
C ARG A 630 -55.64 24.41 -4.07
N LEU A 631 -56.25 23.53 -3.28
CA LEU A 631 -56.48 22.14 -3.65
C LEU A 631 -57.97 21.89 -3.78
N ARG A 632 -58.34 21.06 -4.77
CA ARG A 632 -59.72 20.61 -4.97
C ARG A 632 -59.86 19.17 -4.49
N SER A 633 -60.75 18.93 -3.55
CA SER A 633 -61.10 17.60 -3.05
C SER A 633 -62.55 17.24 -3.40
N VAL A 634 -62.81 15.99 -3.73
CA VAL A 634 -64.16 15.44 -3.93
C VAL A 634 -64.42 14.43 -2.82
N LEU A 635 -65.50 14.62 -2.06
CA LEU A 635 -65.91 13.73 -1.00
C LEU A 635 -67.14 12.93 -1.42
N ILE A 636 -67.10 11.60 -1.27
CA ILE A 636 -68.25 10.70 -1.48
C ILE A 636 -68.43 9.88 -0.19
N ARG A 637 -69.58 10.03 0.45
CA ARG A 637 -70.00 9.24 1.61
C ARG A 637 -71.03 8.18 1.26
#